data_AF-A0A2I2K946-F1
#
_entry.id   AF-A0A2I2K946-F1
#
_cell.length_a   1.000
_cell.length_b   1.000
_cell.length_c   1.000
_cell.angle_alpha   90.00
_cell.angle_beta   90.00
_cell.angle_gamma   90.00
#
_symmetry.space_group_name_H-M   'P 1'
#
loop_
_entity.id
_entity.type
_entity.pdbx_description
1 polymer ?
#
loop_
_entity_poly.entity_id
_entity_poly.type
_entity_poly.pdbx_seq_one_letter_code
_entity_poly.pdbx_strand_id
1 'polypeptide(L)' 'MAGIASADGRHVAMMPHPERAIFPWQCGYYPADRKQDEITPWLEAFVNARKWVEAQK' A
#
# COMPACT_ATOMS: atom_id res chain seq x y z
N MET A 1 -0.69 -5.42 17.37
CA MET A 1 -0.09 -4.64 16.25
C MET A 1 0.01 -5.56 15.04
N ALA A 2 -0.31 -5.08 13.82
CA ALA A 2 -0.32 -5.90 12.59
C ALA A 2 0.77 -5.49 11.58
N GLY A 3 1.63 -4.54 11.95
CA GLY A 3 2.81 -4.13 11.21
C GLY A 3 3.84 -3.50 12.14
N ILE A 4 5.12 -3.60 11.77
CA ILE A 4 6.28 -3.04 12.47
C ILE A 4 7.27 -2.50 11.44
N ALA A 5 7.96 -1.42 11.80
CA ALA A 5 9.06 -0.85 11.02
C ALA A 5 10.36 -0.90 11.83
N SER A 6 11.50 -0.98 11.15
CA SER A 6 12.80 -0.71 11.76
C SER A 6 12.86 0.72 12.31
N ALA A 7 13.79 1.00 13.23
CA ALA A 7 13.93 2.33 13.84
C ALA A 7 14.20 3.44 12.81
N ASP A 8 14.84 3.11 11.69
CA ASP A 8 15.12 4.02 10.57
C ASP A 8 14.05 3.99 9.48
N GLY A 9 12.98 3.21 9.66
CA GLY A 9 11.84 3.12 8.75
C GLY A 9 12.08 2.41 7.42
N ARG A 10 13.27 1.84 7.16
CA ARG A 10 13.63 1.27 5.85
C ARG A 10 13.11 -0.15 5.63
N HIS A 11 12.79 -0.86 6.69
CA HIS A 11 12.22 -2.21 6.64
C HIS A 11 10.87 -2.21 7.33
N VAL A 12 9.83 -2.59 6.60
CA VAL A 12 8.47 -2.76 7.14
C VAL A 12 8.08 -4.22 6.99
N ALA A 13 7.67 -4.84 8.09
CA ALA A 13 7.05 -6.16 8.10
C ALA A 13 5.60 -6.01 8.57
N MET A 14 4.66 -6.61 7.84
CA MET A 14 3.24 -6.53 8.17
C MET A 14 2.51 -7.81 7.80
N MET A 15 1.44 -8.11 8.54
CA MET A 15 0.57 -9.27 8.31
C MET A 15 -0.47 -9.08 7.19
N PRO A 16 -1.06 -7.89 6.99
CA PRO A 16 -1.92 -7.66 5.84
C PRO A 16 -1.14 -7.82 4.53
N HIS A 17 -1.84 -8.21 3.47
CA HIS A 17 -1.27 -8.42 2.13
C HIS A 17 -1.72 -7.28 1.19
N PRO A 18 -1.11 -6.07 1.27
CA PRO A 18 -1.51 -4.93 0.45
C PRO A 18 -1.37 -5.19 -1.05
N GLU A 19 -0.48 -6.11 -1.45
CA GLU A 19 -0.30 -6.55 -2.83
C GLU A 19 -1.52 -7.32 -3.38
N ARG A 20 -2.39 -7.84 -2.51
CA ARG A 20 -3.63 -8.53 -2.89
C ARG A 20 -4.84 -7.59 -2.96
N ALA A 21 -4.66 -6.31 -2.69
CA ALA A 21 -5.72 -5.33 -2.62
C ALA A 21 -5.39 -4.08 -3.44
N ILE A 22 -4.69 -4.21 -4.57
CA ILE A 22 -4.30 -3.09 -5.46
C ILE A 22 -5.51 -2.46 -6.13
N PHE A 23 -6.50 -3.25 -6.54
CA PHE A 23 -7.69 -2.79 -7.25
C PHE A 23 -8.95 -2.92 -6.39
N PRO A 24 -9.95 -2.02 -6.53
CA PRO A 24 -11.18 -2.07 -5.75
C PRO A 24 -11.90 -3.42 -5.78
N TRP A 25 -11.95 -4.08 -6.95
CA TRP A 25 -12.62 -5.37 -7.13
C TRP A 25 -11.96 -6.54 -6.38
N GLN A 26 -10.71 -6.38 -5.94
CA GLN A 26 -10.02 -7.39 -5.11
C GLN A 26 -10.47 -7.33 -3.65
N CYS A 27 -11.14 -6.26 -3.24
CA CYS A 27 -11.62 -6.07 -1.88
C CYS A 27 -13.04 -6.64 -1.74
N GLY A 28 -13.28 -7.49 -0.72
CA GLY A 28 -14.62 -7.99 -0.42
C GLY A 28 -15.64 -6.90 -0.07
N TYR A 29 -15.14 -5.73 0.36
CA TYR A 29 -15.89 -4.49 0.48
C TYR A 29 -15.01 -3.33 0.00
N TYR A 30 -15.58 -2.44 -0.81
CA TYR A 30 -14.98 -1.16 -1.17
C TYR A 30 -16.04 -0.05 -1.05
N PRO A 31 -15.72 1.12 -0.46
CA PRO A 31 -16.71 2.17 -0.23
C PRO A 31 -17.41 2.61 -1.52
N ALA A 32 -18.74 2.75 -1.46
CA ALA A 32 -19.57 3.04 -2.63
C ALA A 32 -19.35 4.46 -3.20
N ASP A 33 -18.93 5.39 -2.36
CA ASP A 33 -18.51 6.75 -2.70
C ASP A 33 -17.12 6.81 -3.36
N ARG A 34 -16.38 5.70 -3.36
CA ARG A 34 -15.06 5.55 -3.97
C ARG A 34 -15.06 4.70 -5.24
N LYS A 35 -16.23 4.45 -5.84
CA LYS A 35 -16.37 3.59 -7.03
C LYS A 35 -15.56 4.04 -8.24
N GLN A 36 -15.16 5.31 -8.32
CA GLN A 36 -14.34 5.83 -9.42
C GLN A 36 -12.83 5.64 -9.22
N ASP A 37 -12.40 5.15 -8.06
CA ASP A 37 -10.99 4.88 -7.84
C ASP A 37 -10.51 3.77 -8.79
N GLU A 38 -9.45 4.03 -9.52
CA GLU A 38 -8.82 3.01 -10.37
C GLU A 38 -7.99 2.02 -9.54
N ILE A 39 -7.44 2.49 -8.41
CA ILE A 39 -6.56 1.76 -7.50
C ILE A 39 -6.94 2.05 -6.05
N THR A 40 -6.68 1.12 -5.15
CA THR A 40 -6.91 1.34 -3.72
C THR A 40 -5.75 2.12 -3.08
N PRO A 41 -5.93 2.64 -1.85
CA PRO A 41 -4.84 3.24 -1.08
C PRO A 41 -3.65 2.31 -0.81
N TRP A 42 -3.83 0.98 -0.90
CA TRP A 42 -2.74 0.03 -0.63
C TRP A 42 -1.58 0.14 -1.63
N LEU A 43 -1.83 0.64 -2.84
CA LEU A 43 -0.77 0.85 -3.82
C LEU A 43 0.24 1.93 -3.38
N GLU A 44 -0.17 2.87 -2.53
CA GLU A 44 0.66 4.00 -2.11
C GLU A 44 1.96 3.55 -1.41
N ALA A 45 1.94 2.42 -0.71
CA ALA A 45 3.15 1.84 -0.11
C ALA A 45 4.23 1.52 -1.16
N PHE A 46 3.82 0.98 -2.31
CA PHE A 46 4.70 0.64 -3.43
C PHE A 46 5.13 1.88 -4.20
N VAL A 47 4.24 2.86 -4.36
CA VAL A 47 4.56 4.17 -4.96
C VAL A 47 5.62 4.88 -4.14
N ASN A 48 5.50 4.89 -2.82
CA ASN A 48 6.47 5.50 -1.91
C ASN A 48 7.83 4.79 -1.97
N ALA A 49 7.85 3.46 -1.99
CA ALA A 49 9.09 2.70 -2.17
C ALA A 49 9.80 3.09 -3.49
N ARG A 50 9.06 3.18 -4.60
CA ARG A 50 9.60 3.59 -5.90
C ARG A 50 10.15 5.02 -5.88
N LYS A 51 9.37 5.97 -5.35
CA LYS A 51 9.78 7.39 -5.22
C LYS A 51 11.05 7.52 -4.38
N TRP A 52 11.17 6.75 -3.30
CA TRP A 52 12.37 6.74 -2.48
C TRP A 52 13.59 6.29 -3.28
N VAL A 53 13.50 5.16 -3.99
CA VAL A 53 14.60 4.68 -4.85
C VAL A 53 14.97 5.69 -5.93
N GLU A 54 13.99 6.33 -6.56
CA GLU A 54 14.24 7.38 -7.56
C GLU A 54 14.98 8.59 -7.00
N ALA A 55 14.68 8.99 -5.76
CA ALA A 55 15.34 10.11 -5.09
C ALA A 55 16.76 9.78 -4.61
N GLN A 56 17.19 8.51 -4.63
CA GLN A 56 18.57 8.10 -4.31
C GLN A 56 19.46 7.99 -5.56
N LYS A 57 18.93 8.30 -6.76
CA LYS A 57 19.73 8.44 -7.99
C LYS A 57 20.39 9.81 -8.04
#